data_AF-A0A9N9NXF1-F1
#
_entry.id   AF-A0A9N9NXF1-F1
#
_cell.length_a   1.000
_cell.length_b   1.000
_cell.length_c   1.000
_cell.angle_alpha   90.00
_cell.angle_beta   90.00
_cell.angle_gamma   90.00
#
_symmetry.space_group_name_H-M   'P 1'
#
loop_
_entity.id
_entity.type
_entity.pdbx_description
1 polymer ?
#
loop_
_entity_poly.entity_id
_entity_poly.type
_entity_poly.pdbx_seq_one_letter_code
_entity_poly.pdbx_strand_id
1 'polypeptide(L)'
;DTTGMIEKVRATIYLSLDELWSVPTDNALIATFLDPRFKHFNWTTNGERDKTQQLVKALYDTLKEKLRDCMQINIEDNDEILYYIKLSNIRVKDDPLIWW
;
A
#
# COMPACT_ATOMS: atom_id res chain seq x y z
N ASP A 1 -36.59 -20.30 20.47
CA ASP A 1 -35.31 -21.01 20.55
C ASP A 1 -34.34 -20.31 19.60
N THR A 2 -33.40 -19.53 20.13
CA THR A 2 -32.43 -18.71 19.36
C THR A 2 -31.06 -19.37 19.30
N THR A 3 -30.95 -20.58 19.86
CA THR A 3 -29.73 -21.35 19.96
C THR A 3 -29.22 -21.67 18.55
N GLY A 4 -28.01 -21.19 18.24
CA GLY A 4 -27.35 -21.41 16.96
C GLY A 4 -27.65 -20.41 15.83
N MET A 5 -28.51 -19.40 16.05
CA MET A 5 -28.70 -18.33 15.06
C MET A 5 -27.40 -17.55 14.80
N ILE A 6 -26.61 -17.28 15.84
CA ILE A 6 -25.34 -16.55 15.73
C ILE A 6 -24.35 -17.35 14.87
N GLU A 7 -24.25 -18.66 15.08
CA GLU A 7 -23.36 -19.52 14.28
C GLU A 7 -23.80 -19.56 12.81
N LYS A 8 -25.11 -19.63 12.56
CA LYS A 8 -25.66 -19.62 11.20
C LYS A 8 -25.38 -18.30 10.49
N VAL A 9 -25.60 -17.17 11.16
CA VAL A 9 -25.28 -15.84 10.60
C VAL A 9 -23.78 -15.73 10.33
N ARG A 10 -22.93 -16.18 11.25
CA ARG A 10 -21.48 -16.17 11.07
C ARG A 10 -21.04 -17.02 9.88
N ALA A 11 -21.58 -18.23 9.75
CA ALA A 11 -21.29 -19.11 8.62
C ALA A 11 -21.74 -18.49 7.28
N THR A 12 -22.93 -17.88 7.24
CA THR A 12 -23.40 -17.16 6.04
C THR A 12 -22.48 -16.00 5.68
N ILE A 13 -22.03 -15.20 6.65
CA ILE A 13 -21.08 -14.10 6.40
C ILE A 13 -19.77 -14.64 5.81
N TYR A 14 -19.20 -15.72 6.38
CA TYR A 14 -17.98 -16.31 5.85
C TYR A 14 -18.14 -16.83 4.42
N LEU A 15 -19.24 -17.51 4.12
CA LEU A 15 -19.53 -17.98 2.76
C LEU A 15 -19.66 -16.82 1.77
N SER A 16 -20.35 -15.74 2.17
CA SER A 16 -20.48 -14.55 1.32
C SER A 16 -19.14 -13.84 1.11
N LEU A 17 -18.27 -13.80 2.12
CA LEU A 17 -16.92 -13.25 1.97
C LEU A 17 -16.07 -14.10 1.04
N ASP A 18 -16.12 -15.42 1.16
CA ASP A 18 -15.39 -16.34 0.29
C ASP A 18 -15.87 -16.24 -1.16
N GLU A 19 -17.19 -16.19 -1.39
CA GLU A 19 -17.78 -16.11 -2.74
C GLU A 19 -17.52 -14.75 -3.41
N LEU A 20 -17.66 -13.65 -2.67
CA LEU A 20 -17.60 -12.29 -3.22
C LEU A 20 -16.21 -11.65 -3.15
N TRP A 21 -15.32 -12.16 -2.29
CA TRP A 21 -14.00 -11.59 -1.99
C TRP A 21 -12.89 -12.65 -1.93
N SER A 22 -12.90 -13.58 -2.88
CA SER A 22 -12.05 -14.78 -2.86
C SER A 22 -10.54 -14.53 -2.91
N VAL A 23 -10.07 -13.37 -3.39
CA VAL A 23 -8.63 -13.02 -3.41
C VAL A 23 -8.46 -11.50 -3.21
N PRO A 24 -7.63 -11.06 -2.25
CA PRO A 24 -7.26 -9.65 -2.16
C PRO A 24 -6.55 -9.22 -3.44
N THR A 25 -7.03 -8.14 -4.05
CA THR A 25 -6.37 -7.55 -5.22
C THR A 25 -4.99 -7.01 -4.85
N ASP A 26 -4.11 -6.84 -5.83
CA ASP A 26 -2.77 -6.25 -5.63
C ASP A 26 -2.86 -4.92 -4.86
N ASN A 27 -3.88 -4.10 -5.14
CA ASN A 27 -4.13 -2.84 -4.44
C ASN A 27 -4.41 -3.04 -2.95
N ALA A 28 -5.20 -4.07 -2.59
CA ALA A 28 -5.48 -4.39 -1.19
C ALA A 28 -4.22 -4.89 -0.46
N LEU A 29 -3.38 -5.68 -1.14
CA LEU A 29 -2.11 -6.15 -0.60
C LEU A 29 -1.12 -4.98 -0.40
N ILE A 30 -1.01 -4.10 -1.38
CA ILE A 30 -0.19 -2.88 -1.29
C ILE A 30 -0.67 -1.98 -0.14
N ALA A 31 -1.98 -1.73 -0.04
CA ALA A 31 -2.54 -0.91 1.03
C ALA A 31 -2.27 -1.53 2.42
N THR A 32 -2.39 -2.85 2.54
CA THR A 32 -2.07 -3.59 3.76
C THR A 32 -0.58 -3.49 4.10
N PHE A 33 0.29 -3.63 3.10
CA PHE A 33 1.74 -3.51 3.26
C PHE A 33 2.18 -2.10 3.66
N LEU A 34 1.44 -1.05 3.27
CA LEU A 34 1.77 0.34 3.59
C LEU A 34 1.14 0.85 4.90
N ASP A 35 0.18 0.12 5.50
CA ASP A 35 -0.50 0.52 6.73
C ASP A 35 0.25 0.03 7.98
N PRO A 36 0.87 0.91 8.78
CA PRO A 36 1.72 0.51 9.92
C PRO A 36 1.01 -0.35 10.96
N ARG A 37 -0.33 -0.27 11.03
CA ARG A 37 -1.15 -1.09 11.94
C ARG A 37 -1.12 -2.56 11.55
N PHE A 38 -0.78 -2.86 10.31
CA PHE A 38 -0.67 -4.19 9.74
C PHE A 38 0.80 -4.63 9.58
N LYS A 39 1.75 -4.02 10.31
CA LYS A 39 3.17 -4.46 10.29
C LYS A 39 3.36 -5.93 10.65
N HIS A 40 2.48 -6.47 11.49
CA HIS A 40 2.45 -7.89 11.88
C HIS A 40 1.39 -8.67 11.11
N PHE A 41 1.06 -8.25 9.89
CA PHE A 41 0.13 -8.99 9.03
C PHE A 41 0.66 -10.42 8.82
N ASN A 42 -0.19 -11.40 9.12
CA ASN A 42 0.12 -12.80 8.94
C ASN A 42 -0.06 -13.16 7.47
N TRP A 43 0.98 -12.94 6.67
CA TRP A 43 1.02 -13.35 5.27
C TRP A 43 0.89 -14.88 5.15
N THR A 44 0.11 -15.35 4.18
CA THR A 44 -0.08 -16.79 3.94
C THR A 44 1.23 -17.45 3.53
N THR A 45 2.01 -16.77 2.68
CA THR A 45 3.34 -17.22 2.25
C THR A 45 4.32 -16.06 2.18
N ASN A 46 5.61 -16.30 2.50
CA ASN A 46 6.67 -15.31 2.31
C ASN A 46 6.75 -14.81 0.85
N GLY A 47 6.47 -15.68 -0.12
CA GLY A 47 6.42 -15.30 -1.53
C GLY A 47 5.32 -14.29 -1.88
N GLU A 48 4.21 -14.24 -1.13
CA GLU A 48 3.19 -13.21 -1.32
C GLU A 48 3.69 -11.86 -0.81
N ARG A 49 4.30 -11.85 0.38
CA ARG A 49 4.94 -10.66 0.94
C ARG A 49 6.00 -10.08 0.00
N ASP A 50 6.89 -10.93 -0.52
CA ASP A 50 7.97 -10.50 -1.40
C ASP A 50 7.44 -9.93 -2.72
N LYS A 51 6.37 -10.54 -3.28
CA LYS A 51 5.68 -10.00 -4.46
C LYS A 51 5.08 -8.63 -4.18
N THR A 52 4.38 -8.48 -3.04
CA THR A 52 3.80 -7.18 -2.65
C THR A 52 4.89 -6.13 -2.45
N GLN A 53 6.02 -6.48 -1.83
CA GLN A 53 7.16 -5.58 -1.68
C GLN A 53 7.73 -5.15 -3.04
N GLN A 54 7.85 -6.07 -4.00
CA GLN A 54 8.27 -5.74 -5.37
C GLN A 54 7.29 -4.81 -6.07
N LEU A 55 5.98 -5.02 -5.91
CA LEU A 55 4.94 -4.13 -6.45
C LEU A 55 5.03 -2.72 -5.86
N VAL A 56 5.20 -2.60 -4.54
CA VAL A 56 5.40 -1.32 -3.85
C VAL A 56 6.63 -0.61 -4.39
N LYS A 57 7.74 -1.33 -4.56
CA LYS A 57 8.98 -0.77 -5.10
C LYS A 57 8.80 -0.27 -6.55
N ALA A 58 8.16 -1.06 -7.41
CA ALA A 58 7.89 -0.68 -8.78
C ALA A 58 7.00 0.58 -8.87
N LEU A 59 5.99 0.69 -8.01
CA LEU A 59 5.13 1.88 -7.91
C LEU A 59 5.93 3.10 -7.45
N TYR A 60 6.77 2.95 -6.44
CA TYR A 60 7.65 4.00 -5.96
C TYR A 60 8.60 4.50 -7.06
N ASP A 61 9.27 3.60 -7.75
CA ASP A 61 10.19 3.95 -8.84
C ASP A 61 9.46 4.66 -9.99
N THR A 62 8.25 4.18 -10.34
CA THR A 62 7.40 4.83 -11.35
C THR A 62 6.99 6.25 -10.94
N LEU A 63 6.60 6.46 -9.67
CA LEU A 63 6.25 7.78 -9.14
C LEU A 63 7.46 8.69 -9.09
N LYS A 64 8.62 8.17 -8.72
CA LYS A 64 9.87 8.89 -8.65
C LYS A 64 10.29 9.43 -10.02
N GLU A 65 10.18 8.61 -11.08
CA GLU A 65 10.48 9.06 -12.43
C GLU A 65 9.45 10.07 -12.94
N LYS A 66 8.14 9.87 -12.68
CA LYS A 66 7.11 10.87 -12.99
C LYS A 66 7.36 12.22 -12.32
N LEU A 67 7.78 12.23 -11.05
CA LEU A 67 8.13 13.45 -10.33
C LEU A 67 9.36 14.14 -10.94
N ARG A 68 10.37 13.36 -11.38
CA ARG A 68 11.55 13.89 -12.06
C ARG A 68 11.17 14.59 -13.37
N ASP A 69 10.30 13.98 -14.16
CA ASP A 69 9.79 14.55 -15.41
C ASP A 69 9.01 15.85 -15.16
N CYS A 70 8.18 15.90 -14.11
CA CYS A 70 7.46 17.12 -13.71
C CYS A 70 8.40 18.25 -13.27
N MET A 71 9.53 17.95 -12.63
CA MET A 71 10.51 18.97 -12.21
C MET A 71 11.34 19.55 -13.37
N GLN A 72 11.40 18.87 -14.52
CA GLN A 72 12.10 19.36 -15.71
C GLN A 72 11.24 20.32 -16.56
N ILE A 73 9.94 20.40 -16.30
CA ILE A 73 9.06 21.43 -16.87
C ILE A 73 9.30 22.72 -16.09
N ASN A 74 10.05 23.66 -16.68
CA ASN A 74 10.20 25.02 -16.18
C ASN A 74 8.83 25.72 -16.14
N ILE A 75 8.18 25.70 -15.00
CA ILE A 75 7.05 26.59 -14.70
C ILE A 75 7.65 27.81 -14.03
N GLU A 76 7.72 28.89 -14.80
CA GLU A 76 7.93 30.23 -14.26
C GLU A 76 6.82 30.54 -13.25
N ASP A 77 7.28 31.02 -12.09
CA ASP A 77 6.56 31.72 -11.03
C ASP A 77 5.54 30.99 -10.13
N ASN A 78 6.03 30.79 -8.90
CA ASN A 78 5.32 31.00 -7.63
C ASN A 78 4.33 29.95 -7.14
N ASP A 79 4.63 28.66 -7.35
CA ASP A 79 3.93 27.59 -6.64
C ASP A 79 4.66 27.23 -5.33
N GLU A 80 4.01 27.51 -4.19
CA GLU A 80 4.51 27.20 -2.84
C GLU A 80 4.84 25.70 -2.68
N ILE A 81 4.07 24.84 -3.34
CA ILE A 81 4.29 23.39 -3.37
C ILE A 81 5.64 23.07 -4.04
N LEU A 82 6.00 23.79 -5.10
CA LEU A 82 7.27 23.60 -5.81
C LEU A 82 8.47 24.01 -4.94
N TYR A 83 8.30 25.03 -4.08
CA TYR A 83 9.33 25.45 -3.14
C TYR A 83 9.69 24.33 -2.17
N TYR A 84 8.68 23.67 -1.56
CA TYR A 84 8.92 22.56 -0.65
C TYR A 84 9.55 21.34 -1.34
N ILE A 85 9.22 21.09 -2.61
CA ILE A 85 9.80 20.01 -3.42
C ILE A 85 11.27 20.27 -3.79
N LYS A 86 11.66 21.55 -3.97
CA LYS A 86 13.05 21.96 -4.28
C LYS A 86 13.99 21.95 -3.08
N LEU A 87 13.46 21.87 -1.85
CA LEU A 87 14.29 21.80 -0.65
C LEU A 87 15.22 20.58 -0.73
N SER A 88 16.45 20.75 -0.26
CA SER A 88 17.41 19.66 -0.18
C SER A 88 16.78 18.50 0.58
N ASN A 89 16.67 17.35 -0.10
CA ASN A 89 16.08 16.12 0.42
C ASN A 89 16.48 15.93 1.88
N ILE A 90 15.48 15.87 2.77
CA ILE A 90 15.72 15.45 4.15
C ILE A 90 16.37 14.09 4.00
N ARG A 91 17.62 13.98 4.46
CA ARG A 91 18.41 12.75 4.37
C ARG A 91 17.75 11.69 5.25
N VAL A 92 16.67 11.08 4.77
CA VAL A 92 16.32 9.72 5.11
C VAL A 92 17.38 8.90 4.37
N LYS A 93 18.53 8.72 5.01
CA LYS A 93 19.68 7.96 4.46
C LYS A 93 19.30 6.50 4.18
N ASP A 94 18.19 6.07 4.76
CA ASP A 94 17.70 4.72 4.73
C ASP A 94 16.57 4.64 3.69
N ASP A 95 16.55 3.55 2.91
CA ASP A 95 15.39 3.21 2.09
C ASP A 95 14.15 3.24 3.00
N PRO A 96 13.10 4.02 2.67
CA PRO A 96 11.90 4.16 3.51
C PRO A 96 11.18 2.82 3.75
N LEU A 97 11.53 1.78 2.98
CA LEU A 97 11.08 0.40 3.18
C LEU A 97 11.97 -0.42 4.13
N ILE A 98 13.10 0.09 4.63
CA ILE A 98 13.95 -0.63 5.62
C ILE A 98 13.21 -0.89 6.93
N TRP A 99 12.21 -0.06 7.27
CA TRP A 99 11.41 -0.24 8.48
C TRP A 99 10.27 -1.26 8.32
N TRP A 100 10.11 -1.85 7.13
CA TRP A 100 9.08 -2.82 6.74
C TRP A 100 9.66 -4.22 6.49
#